data_AF-A0A2V8TS78-F1
#
_entry.id   AF-A0A2V8TS78-F1
#
_cell.length_a   1.000
_cell.length_b   1.000
_cell.length_c   1.000
_cell.angle_alpha   90.00
_cell.angle_beta   90.00
_cell.angle_gamma   90.00
#
_symmetry.space_group_name_H-M   'P 1'
#
loop_
_entity.id
_entity.type
_entity.pdbx_description
1 polymer ?
#
loop_
_entity_poly.entity_id
_entity_poly.type
_entity_poly.pdbx_seq_one_letter_code
_entity_poly.pdbx_strand_id
1 'polypeptide(L)' 'MKRTNLVLDARLLDEAQKLSGERTYSGTVSRALEDFVRRIKARRILDLAQSGLWVGDLSEMRRDRLSPRSVPRRGRRGPR' A
#
# COMPACT_ATOMS: atom_id res chain seq x y z
N MET A 1 -17.19 8.98 -21.46
CA MET A 1 -17.34 9.94 -20.34
C MET A 1 -18.65 10.69 -20.48
N LYS A 2 -19.32 11.00 -19.37
CA LYS A 2 -20.49 11.90 -19.34
C LYS A 2 -20.00 13.33 -19.08
N ARG A 3 -20.57 14.34 -19.78
CA ARG A 3 -20.27 15.76 -19.52
C ARG A 3 -21.12 16.26 -18.36
N THR A 4 -20.51 16.98 -17.43
CA THR A 4 -21.18 17.52 -16.24
C THR A 4 -20.52 18.84 -15.86
N ASN A 5 -21.33 19.85 -15.51
CA ASN A 5 -20.83 21.13 -15.03
C ASN A 5 -20.66 21.05 -13.51
N LEU A 6 -19.47 21.36 -13.03
CA LEU A 6 -19.10 21.29 -11.62
C LEU A 6 -18.40 22.61 -11.25
N VAL A 7 -18.60 23.07 -10.02
CA VAL A 7 -17.84 24.19 -9.46
C VAL A 7 -16.59 23.62 -8.82
N LEU A 8 -15.42 24.09 -9.24
CA LEU A 8 -14.10 23.63 -8.78
C LEU A 8 -13.25 24.84 -8.40
N ASP A 9 -12.33 24.66 -7.45
CA ASP A 9 -11.28 25.64 -7.19
C ASP A 9 -10.31 25.65 -8.38
N ALA A 10 -10.23 26.80 -9.07
CA ALA A 10 -9.39 26.97 -10.25
C ALA A 10 -7.90 26.81 -9.95
N ARG A 11 -7.44 27.28 -8.79
CA ARG A 11 -6.02 27.18 -8.40
C ARG A 11 -5.64 25.74 -8.15
N LEU A 12 -6.49 25.01 -7.44
CA LEU A 12 -6.28 23.59 -7.17
C LEU A 12 -6.30 22.76 -8.47
N LEU A 13 -7.21 23.08 -9.40
CA LEU A 13 -7.31 22.39 -10.69
C LEU A 13 -6.06 22.61 -11.54
N ASP A 14 -5.55 23.84 -11.60
CA ASP A 14 -4.29 24.16 -12.29
C ASP A 14 -3.08 23.45 -11.68
N GLU A 15 -2.99 23.44 -10.35
CA GLU A 15 -1.92 22.74 -9.64
C GLU A 15 -2.00 21.23 -9.91
N ALA A 16 -3.18 20.63 -9.78
CA ALA A 16 -3.41 19.23 -10.07
C ALA A 16 -3.08 18.87 -11.53
N GLN A 17 -3.39 19.74 -12.48
CA GLN A 17 -3.06 19.52 -13.88
C GLN A 17 -1.55 19.49 -14.11
N LYS A 18 -0.82 20.45 -13.54
CA LYS A 18 0.64 20.50 -13.61
C LYS A 18 1.29 19.27 -12.96
N LEU A 19 0.80 18.86 -11.79
CA LEU A 19 1.34 17.70 -11.06
C LEU A 19 1.01 16.37 -11.74
N SER A 20 -0.17 16.24 -12.34
CA SER A 20 -0.58 15.01 -13.04
C SER A 20 0.04 14.87 -14.43
N GLY A 21 0.47 15.98 -15.05
CA GLY A 21 0.98 16.01 -16.42
C GLY A 21 -0.11 15.90 -17.48
N GLU A 22 -1.37 16.06 -17.10
CA GLU A 22 -2.51 15.93 -18.01
C GLU A 22 -2.67 17.15 -18.91
N ARG A 23 -3.00 16.93 -20.18
CA ARG A 23 -3.18 18.02 -21.16
C ARG A 23 -4.49 18.79 -20.98
N THR A 24 -5.46 18.21 -20.27
CA THR A 24 -6.79 18.79 -20.10
C THR A 24 -7.25 18.72 -18.65
N TYR A 25 -8.08 19.69 -18.25
CA TYR A 25 -8.78 19.63 -16.95
C TYR A 25 -9.65 18.38 -16.81
N SER A 26 -10.34 17.99 -17.89
CA SER A 26 -11.15 16.77 -17.90
C SER A 26 -10.32 15.51 -17.61
N GLY A 27 -9.13 15.41 -18.20
CA GLY A 27 -8.17 14.32 -17.94
C GLY A 27 -7.67 14.35 -16.50
N THR A 28 -7.30 15.54 -16.01
CA THR A 28 -6.86 15.77 -14.63
C THR A 28 -7.92 15.27 -13.63
N VAL A 29 -9.17 15.70 -13.80
CA VAL A 29 -10.29 15.30 -12.93
C VAL A 29 -10.55 13.80 -13.03
N SER A 30 -10.53 13.23 -14.24
CA SER A 30 -10.79 11.80 -14.43
C SER A 30 -9.75 10.94 -13.74
N ARG A 31 -8.47 11.27 -13.90
CA ARG A 31 -7.36 10.56 -13.26
C ARG A 31 -7.39 10.72 -11.73
N ALA A 32 -7.67 11.93 -11.23
CA ALA A 32 -7.80 12.17 -9.81
C ALA A 32 -8.92 11.32 -9.18
N LEU A 33 -10.07 11.21 -9.86
CA LEU A 33 -11.18 10.36 -9.41
C LEU A 33 -10.83 8.87 -9.44
N GLU A 34 -10.14 8.41 -10.47
CA GLU A 34 -9.68 7.02 -10.56
C GLU A 34 -8.73 6.67 -9.40
N ASP A 35 -7.73 7.52 -9.17
CA ASP A 35 -6.79 7.37 -8.06
C ASP A 35 -7.49 7.41 -6.70
N PHE A 36 -8.44 8.32 -6.52
CA PHE A 36 -9.22 8.44 -5.29
C PHE A 36 -10.03 7.16 -5.00
N VAL A 37 -10.77 6.66 -6.00
CA VAL A 37 -11.55 5.43 -5.88
C VAL A 37 -10.63 4.23 -5.63
N ARG A 38 -9.51 4.15 -6.33
CA ARG A 38 -8.51 3.09 -6.15
C ARG A 38 -7.95 3.07 -4.72
N ARG A 39 -7.60 4.24 -4.17
CA ARG A 39 -7.10 4.37 -2.79
C ARG A 39 -8.15 3.93 -1.75
N ILE A 40 -9.42 4.32 -1.95
CA ILE A 40 -10.51 3.88 -1.06
C ILE A 40 -10.69 2.36 -1.13
N LYS A 41 -10.72 1.78 -2.33
CA LYS A 41 -10.83 0.31 -2.49
C LYS A 41 -9.65 -0.42 -1.86
N ALA A 42 -8.43 0.08 -2.04
CA ALA A 42 -7.24 -0.48 -1.42
C ALA A 42 -7.31 -0.40 0.12
N ARG A 43 -7.89 0.67 0.68
CA ARG A 43 -8.09 0.81 2.13
C ARG A 43 -8.94 -0.33 2.72
N ARG A 44 -9.90 -0.87 1.96
CA ARG A 44 -10.73 -2.01 2.40
C ARG A 44 -9.96 -3.30 2.64
N ILE A 45 -8.72 -3.43 2.12
CA ILE A 45 -7.83 -4.55 2.49
C ILE A 45 -7.55 -4.53 4.00
N LEU A 46 -7.54 -3.36 4.65
CA LEU A 46 -7.35 -3.28 6.10
C LEU A 46 -8.51 -3.92 6.87
N ASP A 47 -9.72 -3.91 6.31
CA ASP A 47 -10.87 -4.61 6.89
C ASP A 47 -10.64 -6.14 6.90
N LEU A 48 -9.92 -6.66 5.89
CA LEU A 48 -9.55 -8.07 5.82
C LEU A 48 -8.51 -8.45 6.89
N ALA A 49 -7.62 -7.53 7.28
CA ALA A 49 -6.58 -7.80 8.28
C ALA A 49 -7.15 -8.16 9.67
N GLN A 50 -8.40 -7.84 9.97
CA GLN A 50 -9.08 -8.17 11.24
C GLN A 50 -10.22 -9.17 11.07
N SER A 51 -10.48 -9.61 9.84
CA SER A 51 -11.58 -10.51 9.51
C SER A 51 -11.35 -11.97 9.90
N GLY A 52 -10.11 -12.35 10.25
CA GLY A 52 -9.75 -13.74 10.48
C GLY A 52 -9.84 -14.64 9.23
N LEU A 53 -10.02 -14.06 8.03
CA LEU A 53 -10.15 -14.81 6.78
C LEU A 53 -8.88 -15.55 6.36
N TRP A 54 -7.72 -15.15 6.87
CA TRP A 54 -6.46 -15.80 6.58
C TRP A 54 -6.11 -16.78 7.70
N VAL A 55 -5.92 -18.06 7.34
CA VAL A 55 -5.60 -19.15 8.27
C VAL A 55 -4.31 -19.83 7.80
N GLY A 56 -3.27 -19.80 8.63
CA GLY A 56 -1.97 -20.41 8.36
C GLY A 56 -0.87 -19.88 9.30
N ASP A 57 0.31 -20.51 9.29
CA ASP A 57 1.51 -19.99 9.95
C ASP A 57 2.43 -19.31 8.93
N LEU A 58 2.75 -18.04 9.18
CA LEU A 58 3.52 -17.22 8.23
C LEU A 58 4.97 -17.73 8.09
N SER A 59 5.55 -18.25 9.17
CA SER A 59 6.93 -18.71 9.22
C SER A 59 7.10 -20.01 8.44
N GLU A 60 6.12 -20.92 8.55
CA GLU A 60 6.06 -22.18 7.80
C GLU A 60 5.91 -21.91 6.30
N MET A 61 4.98 -21.04 5.90
CA MET A 61 4.75 -20.71 4.49
C MET A 61 5.96 -20.02 3.84
N ARG A 62 6.63 -19.13 4.57
CA ARG A 62 7.87 -18.49 4.10
C ARG A 62 9.06 -19.44 4.09
N ARG A 63 8.96 -20.58 4.77
CA ARG A 63 10.09 -21.50 5.03
C ARG A 63 11.25 -20.73 5.64
N ASP A 64 10.96 -19.84 6.58
CA ASP A 64 11.98 -19.10 7.31
C ASP A 64 12.82 -20.13 8.07
N ARG A 65 13.89 -20.63 7.45
CA ARG A 65 14.83 -21.53 8.09
C ARG A 65 15.47 -20.73 9.21
N LEU A 66 15.21 -21.12 10.46
CA LEU A 66 15.89 -20.59 11.64
C LEU A 66 17.38 -20.43 11.31
N SER A 67 17.82 -19.19 11.15
CA SER A 67 19.22 -18.90 10.86
C SER A 67 20.06 -19.47 12.01
N PRO A 68 21.06 -20.34 11.76
CA PRO A 68 21.85 -20.98 12.81
C PRO A 68 22.63 -20.03 13.72
N ARG A 69 22.58 -18.70 13.48
CA ARG A 69 23.34 -17.69 14.24
C ARG A 69 22.77 -17.39 15.63
N SER A 70 21.62 -17.92 16.01
CA SER A 70 21.02 -17.69 17.34
C SER A 70 21.38 -18.73 18.41
N VAL A 71 22.19 -19.75 18.09
CA VAL A 71 22.65 -20.67 19.15
C VAL A 71 23.73 -19.97 19.97
N PRO A 72 23.51 -19.69 21.28
CA PRO A 72 24.57 -19.15 22.11
C PRO A 72 25.66 -20.21 22.20
N ARG A 73 26.89 -19.84 21.80
CA ARG A 73 28.07 -20.70 21.93
C ARG A 73 28.26 -21.02 23.40
N ARG A 74 27.73 -22.18 23.83
CA ARG A 74 27.94 -22.71 25.18
C ARG A 74 29.44 -22.82 25.40
N GLY A 75 29.95 -22.00 26.30
CA GLY A 75 31.39 -21.84 26.54
C GLY A 75 32.05 -23.18 26.84
N ARG A 76 33.07 -23.51 26.05
CA ARG A 76 34.07 -24.51 26.43
C ARG A 76 34.81 -23.98 27.67
N ARG A 77 34.40 -24.42 28.86
CA ARG A 77 35.32 -24.49 30.01
C ARG A 77 36.04 -25.82 29.91
N GLY A 78 37.31 -25.79 29.51
CA GLY A 78 38.21 -26.95 29.63
C GLY A 78 38.63 -27.16 31.10
N PRO A 79 38.87 -28.40 31.53
CA PRO A 79 39.53 -28.65 32.80
C PRO A 79 41.05 -28.47 32.65
N ARG A 80 41.65 -28.15 33.79
CA ARG A 80 43.06 -27.80 34.04
C ARG A 80 44.01 -28.96 33.79
#